data_AF-A0A9X6IEU3-F1
#
_entry.id   AF-A0A9X6IEU3-F1
#
_cell.length_a   1.000
_cell.length_b   1.000
_cell.length_c   1.000
_cell.angle_alpha   90.00
_cell.angle_beta   90.00
_cell.angle_gamma   90.00
#
_symmetry.space_group_name_H-M   'P 1'
#
loop_
_entity.id
_entity.type
_entity.pdbx_description
1 polymer ?
#
loop_
_entity_poly.entity_id
_entity_poly.type
_entity_poly.pdbx_seq_one_letter_code
_entity_poly.pdbx_strand_id
1 'polypeptide(L)'
;MNFLIEDVIDGVSSLKGYSSVTKIENGYSPDKKYMVTIEKNKYFIRLSDLKYNEKRSFEFSLLKELEKYDVQTPKAIEYTLVNEANLSVMVLSYIEGKPAIEIITDLSDTEQLTLGFAAGKELRKIHQLNIHKSINWEEAQTKKFNYYLNEYKKDNFQITKEHKILDFIENNFHLLKHRPLTLLHDDFHLGHIITLNSVFNGVIDFNGYDFGDPYHDFYNLSLFNRRLSIPYCIGQIKNYFSNEPDDTFWRLYALYAAMNIFSTIVWTKEYDEQSFDDALERIDFILQDHDYFNFDKPLWYKTV
;
A
#
# COMPACT_ATOMS: atom_id res chain seq x y z
N MET A 1 16.67 -16.38 -15.78
CA MET A 1 16.57 -16.28 -17.25
C MET A 1 17.23 -14.98 -17.71
N ASN A 2 18.27 -15.11 -18.54
CA ASN A 2 18.87 -13.98 -19.25
C ASN A 2 18.17 -13.85 -20.60
N PHE A 3 17.20 -12.95 -20.68
CA PHE A 3 16.63 -12.45 -21.93
C PHE A 3 17.11 -11.01 -22.11
N LEU A 4 17.26 -10.57 -23.36
CA LEU A 4 17.43 -9.15 -23.65
C LEU A 4 16.06 -8.48 -23.54
N ILE A 5 16.01 -7.30 -22.95
CA ILE A 5 14.74 -6.61 -22.72
C ILE A 5 14.12 -6.17 -24.05
N GLU A 6 14.96 -5.90 -25.03
CA GLU A 6 14.60 -5.55 -26.41
C GLU A 6 13.80 -6.67 -27.07
N ASP A 7 14.20 -7.94 -26.92
CA ASP A 7 13.48 -9.10 -27.46
C ASP A 7 12.04 -9.20 -26.94
N VAL A 8 11.83 -8.76 -25.69
CA VAL A 8 10.50 -8.75 -25.05
C VAL A 8 9.69 -7.55 -25.56
N ILE A 9 10.27 -6.35 -25.56
CA ILE A 9 9.58 -5.10 -25.92
C ILE A 9 9.20 -5.07 -27.40
N ASP A 10 10.02 -5.61 -28.30
CA ASP A 10 9.73 -5.66 -29.74
C ASP A 10 8.46 -6.48 -30.04
N GLY A 11 8.10 -7.42 -29.17
CA GLY A 11 6.87 -8.20 -29.22
C GLY A 11 5.63 -7.50 -28.66
N VAL A 12 5.76 -6.32 -28.04
CA VAL A 12 4.68 -5.60 -27.37
C VAL A 12 4.15 -4.48 -28.26
N SER A 13 2.87 -4.56 -28.61
CA SER A 13 2.31 -3.73 -29.70
C SER A 13 2.27 -2.24 -29.37
N SER A 14 1.94 -1.89 -28.13
CA SER A 14 1.90 -0.51 -27.61
C SER A 14 3.27 0.15 -27.46
N LEU A 15 4.35 -0.61 -27.59
CA LEU A 15 5.72 -0.11 -27.39
C LEU A 15 6.53 0.02 -28.67
N LYS A 16 5.92 -0.24 -29.84
CA LYS A 16 6.58 -0.09 -31.14
C LYS A 16 7.11 1.33 -31.34
N GLY A 17 8.37 1.42 -31.77
CA GLY A 17 9.04 2.70 -32.02
C GLY A 17 9.59 3.39 -30.76
N TYR A 18 9.83 2.64 -29.69
CA TYR A 18 10.50 3.18 -28.51
C TYR A 18 11.88 3.76 -28.84
N SER A 19 12.24 4.84 -28.15
CA SER A 19 13.54 5.51 -28.31
C SER A 19 14.52 5.16 -27.18
N SER A 20 14.02 4.72 -26.02
CA SER A 20 14.87 4.33 -24.90
C SER A 20 14.16 3.39 -23.93
N VAL A 21 14.94 2.53 -23.28
CA VAL A 21 14.53 1.62 -22.21
C VAL A 21 15.49 1.80 -21.04
N THR A 22 14.96 1.93 -19.83
CA THR A 22 15.78 2.08 -18.61
C THR A 22 15.22 1.18 -17.53
N LYS A 23 16.09 0.39 -16.90
CA LYS A 23 15.70 -0.49 -15.80
C LYS A 23 15.45 0.31 -14.52
N ILE A 24 14.46 -0.11 -13.75
CA ILE A 24 14.13 0.44 -12.43
C ILE A 24 14.53 -0.62 -11.38
N GLU A 25 15.47 -0.30 -10.51
CA GLU A 25 16.08 -1.25 -9.54
C GLU A 25 15.37 -1.26 -8.16
N ASN A 26 14.22 -0.61 -8.01
CA ASN A 26 13.57 -0.42 -6.70
C ASN A 26 12.45 -1.43 -6.39
N GLY A 27 12.42 -1.89 -5.13
CA GLY A 27 11.36 -2.68 -4.50
C GLY A 27 11.72 -4.15 -4.24
N TYR A 28 10.89 -4.85 -3.45
CA TYR A 28 11.10 -6.25 -3.03
C TYR A 28 10.45 -7.28 -3.96
N SER A 29 9.74 -6.84 -5.00
CA SER A 29 9.13 -7.76 -5.97
C SER A 29 10.22 -8.44 -6.81
N PRO A 30 10.09 -9.74 -7.11
CA PRO A 30 10.97 -10.43 -8.05
C PRO A 30 10.76 -9.98 -9.52
N ASP A 31 9.74 -9.15 -9.77
CA ASP A 31 9.43 -8.62 -11.09
C ASP A 31 10.52 -7.66 -11.59
N LYS A 32 10.83 -7.75 -12.90
CA LYS A 32 11.69 -6.74 -13.53
C LYS A 32 10.85 -5.57 -13.99
N LYS A 33 11.28 -4.35 -13.63
CA LYS A 33 10.57 -3.11 -13.91
C LYS A 33 11.40 -2.24 -14.86
N TYR A 34 10.76 -1.63 -15.85
CA TYR A 34 11.41 -0.76 -16.82
C TYR A 34 10.58 0.48 -17.10
N MET A 35 11.26 1.57 -17.43
CA MET A 35 10.68 2.76 -18.02
C MET A 35 11.02 2.77 -19.51
N VAL A 36 10.02 2.95 -20.35
CA VAL A 36 10.18 3.01 -21.81
C VAL A 36 9.65 4.32 -22.33
N THR A 37 10.40 4.95 -23.23
CA THR A 37 10.02 6.22 -23.85
C THR A 37 9.68 6.01 -25.32
N ILE A 38 8.55 6.53 -25.75
CA ILE A 38 8.12 6.61 -27.14
C ILE A 38 7.85 8.08 -27.44
N GLU A 39 8.63 8.67 -28.33
CA GLU A 39 8.64 10.12 -28.58
C GLU A 39 8.84 10.93 -27.28
N LYS A 40 7.76 11.50 -26.73
CA LYS A 40 7.76 12.29 -25.48
C LYS A 40 7.01 11.59 -24.33
N ASN A 41 6.37 10.46 -24.60
CA ASN A 41 5.56 9.74 -23.63
C ASN A 41 6.39 8.67 -22.94
N LYS A 42 6.19 8.51 -21.64
CA LYS A 42 6.83 7.45 -20.85
C LYS A 42 5.80 6.40 -20.44
N TYR A 43 6.27 5.16 -20.40
CA TYR A 43 5.51 3.98 -20.01
C TYR A 43 6.27 3.22 -18.94
N PHE A 44 5.53 2.66 -17.99
CA PHE A 44 6.05 1.72 -17.01
C PHE A 44 5.74 0.30 -17.47
N ILE A 45 6.75 -0.55 -17.46
CA ILE A 45 6.62 -1.96 -17.82
C ILE A 45 6.97 -2.81 -16.63
N ARG A 46 6.11 -3.78 -16.34
CA ARG A 46 6.38 -4.86 -15.40
C ARG A 46 6.45 -6.19 -16.14
N LEU A 47 7.56 -6.89 -15.95
CA LEU A 47 7.76 -8.26 -16.41
C LEU A 47 7.67 -9.21 -15.22
N SER A 48 6.70 -10.10 -15.26
CA SER A 48 6.44 -11.07 -14.20
C SER A 48 6.55 -12.49 -14.74
N ASP A 49 7.09 -13.40 -13.93
CA ASP A 49 7.05 -14.84 -14.21
C ASP A 49 5.60 -15.29 -14.46
N LEU A 50 5.36 -16.12 -15.47
CA LEU A 50 4.02 -16.61 -15.80
C LEU A 50 3.30 -17.31 -14.64
N LYS A 51 4.01 -17.82 -13.63
CA LYS A 51 3.38 -18.35 -12.42
C LYS A 51 2.53 -17.32 -11.66
N TYR A 52 2.76 -16.02 -11.87
CA TYR A 52 1.99 -14.92 -11.30
C TYR A 52 0.94 -14.33 -12.26
N ASN A 53 0.76 -14.92 -13.46
CA ASN A 53 -0.07 -14.37 -14.53
C ASN A 53 -1.51 -14.07 -14.09
N GLU A 54 -2.15 -14.96 -13.33
CA GLU A 54 -3.53 -14.74 -12.88
C GLU A 54 -3.65 -13.48 -11.99
N LYS A 55 -2.72 -13.33 -11.03
CA LYS A 55 -2.66 -12.15 -10.15
C LYS A 55 -2.40 -10.87 -10.96
N ARG A 56 -1.48 -10.91 -11.92
CA ARG A 56 -1.09 -9.75 -12.74
C ARG A 56 -2.17 -9.34 -13.74
N SER A 57 -2.82 -10.30 -14.39
CA SER A 57 -3.95 -10.04 -15.28
C SER A 57 -5.12 -9.42 -14.52
N PHE A 58 -5.36 -9.87 -13.28
CA PHE A 58 -6.39 -9.28 -12.42
C PHE A 58 -6.00 -7.89 -11.90
N GLU A 59 -4.74 -7.66 -11.50
CA GLU A 59 -4.23 -6.31 -11.19
C GLU A 59 -4.47 -5.34 -12.36
N PHE A 60 -4.17 -5.77 -13.59
CA PHE A 60 -4.40 -4.98 -14.79
C PHE A 60 -5.88 -4.66 -15.02
N SER A 61 -6.79 -5.61 -14.76
CA SER A 61 -8.23 -5.36 -14.88
C SER A 61 -8.73 -4.40 -13.79
N LEU A 62 -8.20 -4.47 -12.56
CA LEU A 62 -8.52 -3.51 -11.50
C LEU A 62 -8.11 -2.10 -11.88
N LEU A 63 -6.93 -1.89 -12.46
CA LEU A 63 -6.50 -0.57 -12.93
C LEU A 63 -7.46 -0.01 -13.99
N LYS A 64 -7.99 -0.85 -14.89
CA LYS A 64 -9.03 -0.43 -15.85
C LYS A 64 -10.35 -0.06 -15.18
N GLU A 65 -10.75 -0.79 -14.14
CA GLU A 65 -11.95 -0.43 -13.38
C GLU A 65 -11.75 0.88 -12.62
N LEU A 66 -10.60 1.08 -11.98
CA LEU A 66 -10.26 2.31 -11.24
C LEU A 66 -10.27 3.56 -12.13
N GLU A 67 -9.88 3.45 -13.40
CA GLU A 67 -10.00 4.57 -14.36
C GLU A 67 -11.47 5.04 -14.50
N LYS A 68 -12.46 4.14 -14.39
CA LYS A 68 -13.89 4.49 -14.46
C LYS A 68 -14.40 5.25 -13.22
N TYR A 69 -13.67 5.17 -12.11
CA TYR A 69 -13.95 5.91 -10.87
C TYR A 69 -13.10 7.19 -10.77
N ASP A 70 -12.44 7.59 -11.85
CA ASP A 70 -11.53 8.74 -11.91
C ASP A 70 -10.42 8.68 -10.83
N VAL A 71 -9.96 7.47 -10.48
CA VAL A 71 -8.82 7.32 -9.58
C VAL A 71 -7.54 7.68 -10.34
N GLN A 72 -6.70 8.49 -9.72
CA GLN A 72 -5.42 8.90 -10.31
C GLN A 72 -4.37 7.78 -10.18
N THR A 73 -4.50 6.74 -10.99
CA THR A 73 -3.56 5.61 -11.07
C THR A 73 -2.92 5.52 -12.46
N PRO A 74 -1.85 4.73 -12.64
CA PRO A 74 -1.34 4.41 -13.97
C PRO A 74 -2.43 3.78 -14.84
N LYS A 75 -2.61 4.30 -16.05
CA LYS A 75 -3.54 3.75 -17.03
C LYS A 75 -3.04 2.41 -17.53
N ALA A 76 -3.92 1.42 -17.54
CA ALA A 76 -3.65 0.08 -18.05
C ALA A 76 -3.70 0.04 -19.59
N ILE A 77 -2.52 0.04 -20.24
CA ILE A 77 -2.39 0.16 -21.69
C ILE A 77 -2.48 -1.20 -22.38
N GLU A 78 -1.60 -2.14 -22.02
CA GLU A 78 -1.53 -3.46 -22.64
C GLU A 78 -1.12 -4.51 -21.62
N TYR A 79 -1.71 -5.70 -21.75
CA TYR A 79 -1.29 -6.89 -21.03
C TYR A 79 -1.12 -8.02 -22.03
N THR A 80 0.06 -8.62 -22.08
CA THR A 80 0.40 -9.68 -23.03
C THR A 80 1.29 -10.74 -22.42
N LEU A 81 1.34 -11.91 -23.05
CA LEU A 81 2.18 -13.04 -22.64
C LEU A 81 3.31 -13.20 -23.66
N VAL A 82 4.52 -13.43 -23.16
CA VAL A 82 5.71 -13.75 -23.97
C VAL A 82 6.12 -15.17 -23.59
N ASN A 83 5.54 -16.14 -24.31
CA ASN A 83 5.63 -17.56 -23.98
C ASN A 83 7.07 -18.08 -24.08
N GLU A 84 7.84 -17.59 -25.05
CA GLU A 84 9.24 -17.98 -25.28
C GLU A 84 10.14 -17.62 -24.08
N ALA A 85 9.82 -16.51 -23.39
CA ALA A 85 10.52 -16.05 -22.21
C ALA A 85 9.87 -16.52 -20.89
N ASN A 86 8.73 -17.21 -20.95
CA ASN A 86 7.90 -17.57 -19.81
C ASN A 86 7.53 -16.34 -18.94
N LEU A 87 7.11 -15.24 -19.58
CA LEU A 87 6.74 -13.99 -18.91
C LEU A 87 5.32 -13.52 -19.24
N SER A 88 4.74 -12.79 -18.29
CA SER A 88 3.66 -11.84 -18.55
C SER A 88 4.23 -10.42 -18.55
N VAL A 89 3.67 -9.57 -19.42
CA VAL A 89 4.08 -8.18 -19.63
C VAL A 89 2.89 -7.29 -19.37
N MET A 90 3.03 -6.37 -18.42
CA MET A 90 2.04 -5.33 -18.14
C MET A 90 2.63 -3.97 -18.50
N VAL A 91 1.97 -3.25 -19.40
CA VAL A 91 2.32 -1.89 -19.82
C VAL A 91 1.33 -0.90 -19.23
N LEU A 92 1.85 0.06 -18.48
CA LEU A 92 1.09 1.13 -17.84
C LEU A 92 1.59 2.50 -18.30
N SER A 93 0.74 3.53 -18.26
CA SER A 93 1.21 4.91 -18.41
C SER A 93 2.14 5.27 -17.26
N TYR A 94 3.19 6.06 -17.51
CA TYR A 94 4.03 6.57 -16.44
C TYR A 94 3.41 7.80 -15.77
N ILE A 95 3.44 7.85 -14.44
CA ILE A 95 3.07 9.04 -13.66
C ILE A 95 4.34 9.82 -13.37
N GLU A 96 4.48 11.01 -13.96
CA GLU A 96 5.61 11.90 -13.71
C GLU A 96 5.59 12.42 -12.27
N GLY A 97 6.77 12.53 -11.66
CA GLY A 97 6.89 13.11 -10.32
C GLY A 97 7.86 12.35 -9.44
N LYS A 98 7.80 12.66 -8.14
CA LYS A 98 8.58 12.00 -7.08
C LYS A 98 7.66 11.42 -6.01
N PRO A 99 8.05 10.30 -5.37
CA PRO A 99 7.39 9.82 -4.17
C PRO A 99 7.23 10.92 -3.12
N ALA A 100 6.06 11.02 -2.50
CA ALA A 100 5.77 12.02 -1.48
C ALA A 100 6.70 11.88 -0.27
N ILE A 101 7.16 10.66 0.04
CA ILE A 101 8.13 10.40 1.11
C ILE A 101 9.44 11.18 0.95
N GLU A 102 9.83 11.53 -0.27
CA GLU A 102 11.06 12.28 -0.54
C GLU A 102 10.93 13.80 -0.29
N ILE A 103 9.71 14.33 -0.23
CA ILE A 103 9.49 15.78 -0.15
C ILE A 103 8.70 16.20 1.09
N ILE A 104 8.00 15.27 1.75
CA ILE A 104 6.99 15.59 2.77
C ILE A 104 7.54 16.44 3.91
N THR A 105 8.79 16.22 4.32
CA THR A 105 9.44 16.93 5.44
C THR A 105 9.87 18.35 5.07
N ASP A 106 10.00 18.64 3.77
CA ASP A 106 10.38 19.97 3.27
C ASP A 106 9.16 20.87 3.04
N LEU A 107 7.96 20.29 3.04
CA LEU A 107 6.70 21.01 2.89
C LEU A 107 6.25 21.65 4.21
N SER A 108 5.57 22.78 4.12
CA SER A 108 4.88 23.37 5.28
C SER A 108 3.73 22.49 5.76
N ASP A 109 3.32 22.62 7.02
CA ASP A 109 2.17 21.90 7.59
C ASP A 109 0.90 22.06 6.74
N THR A 110 0.70 23.23 6.12
CA THR A 110 -0.46 23.49 5.26
C THR A 110 -0.38 22.70 3.95
N GLU A 111 0.80 22.59 3.35
CA GLU A 111 1.03 21.80 2.13
C GLU A 111 0.93 20.30 2.42
N GLN A 112 1.51 19.84 3.53
CA GLN A 112 1.37 18.46 4.01
C GLN A 112 -0.11 18.10 4.23
N LEU A 113 -0.87 18.97 4.90
CA LEU A 113 -2.31 18.81 5.10
C LEU A 113 -3.06 18.75 3.77
N THR A 114 -2.73 19.63 2.82
CA THR A 114 -3.35 19.66 1.48
C THR A 114 -3.08 18.38 0.70
N LEU A 115 -1.85 17.87 0.76
CA LEU A 115 -1.48 16.59 0.17
C LEU A 115 -2.24 15.43 0.83
N GLY A 116 -2.39 15.46 2.15
CA GLY A 116 -3.23 14.53 2.91
C GLY A 116 -4.67 14.54 2.43
N PHE A 117 -5.28 15.73 2.28
CA PHE A 117 -6.63 15.84 1.74
C PHE A 117 -6.76 15.19 0.36
N ALA A 118 -5.82 15.45 -0.55
CA ALA A 118 -5.84 14.82 -1.88
C ALA A 118 -5.76 13.29 -1.78
N ALA A 119 -4.82 12.76 -0.98
CA ALA A 119 -4.66 11.33 -0.79
C ALA A 119 -5.91 10.66 -0.17
N GLY A 120 -6.53 11.28 0.84
CA GLY A 120 -7.77 10.78 1.45
C GLY A 120 -8.94 10.72 0.47
N LYS A 121 -9.04 11.70 -0.43
CA LYS A 121 -10.04 11.71 -1.50
C LYS A 121 -9.83 10.56 -2.48
N GLU A 122 -8.58 10.33 -2.90
CA GLU A 122 -8.26 9.25 -3.84
C GLU A 122 -8.46 7.87 -3.21
N LEU A 123 -8.05 7.67 -1.96
CA LEU A 123 -8.30 6.42 -1.24
C LEU A 123 -9.80 6.11 -1.13
N ARG A 124 -10.63 7.13 -0.87
CA ARG A 124 -12.08 6.98 -0.87
C ARG A 124 -12.62 6.50 -2.21
N LYS A 125 -12.08 6.97 -3.33
CA LYS A 125 -12.48 6.49 -4.67
C LYS A 125 -12.06 5.04 -4.89
N ILE A 126 -10.86 4.63 -4.47
CA ILE A 126 -10.40 3.23 -4.54
C ILE A 126 -11.41 2.32 -3.81
N HIS A 127 -11.81 2.71 -2.60
CA HIS A 127 -12.74 1.94 -1.78
C HIS A 127 -14.20 1.96 -2.29
N GLN A 128 -14.53 2.72 -3.35
CA GLN A 128 -15.85 2.61 -4.00
C GLN A 128 -15.95 1.37 -4.90
N LEU A 129 -14.81 0.81 -5.32
CA LEU A 129 -14.80 -0.41 -6.12
C LEU A 129 -15.11 -1.61 -5.23
N ASN A 130 -16.39 -1.99 -5.22
CA ASN A 130 -16.83 -3.24 -4.65
C ASN A 130 -16.64 -4.35 -5.69
N ILE A 131 -16.25 -5.54 -5.23
CA ILE A 131 -16.39 -6.74 -6.05
C ILE A 131 -17.23 -7.79 -5.35
N HIS A 132 -17.99 -8.51 -6.16
CA HIS A 132 -18.80 -9.64 -5.75
C HIS A 132 -17.92 -10.86 -5.47
N LYS A 133 -17.02 -10.75 -4.49
CA LYS A 133 -16.30 -11.89 -3.91
C LYS A 133 -16.91 -12.23 -2.57
N SER A 134 -17.10 -13.53 -2.33
CA SER A 134 -17.47 -14.05 -1.01
C SER A 134 -16.19 -14.26 -0.19
N ILE A 135 -15.66 -13.19 0.40
CA ILE A 135 -14.50 -13.25 1.30
C ILE A 135 -15.01 -13.14 2.74
N ASN A 136 -14.60 -14.09 3.58
CA ASN A 136 -14.78 -13.97 5.01
C ASN A 136 -13.60 -13.19 5.59
N TRP A 137 -13.79 -11.88 5.75
CA TRP A 137 -12.72 -10.97 6.21
C TRP A 137 -12.17 -11.34 7.59
N GLU A 138 -13.06 -11.66 8.54
CA GLU A 138 -12.67 -12.11 9.87
C GLU A 138 -11.74 -13.32 9.80
N GLU A 139 -12.14 -14.35 9.05
CA GLU A 139 -11.36 -15.59 8.91
C GLU A 139 -10.01 -15.33 8.24
N ALA A 140 -9.99 -14.53 7.17
CA ALA A 140 -8.77 -14.18 6.45
C ALA A 140 -7.76 -13.46 7.35
N GLN A 141 -8.22 -12.42 8.07
CA GLN A 141 -7.37 -11.65 8.98
C GLN A 141 -6.96 -12.44 10.22
N THR A 142 -7.84 -13.26 10.78
CA THR A 142 -7.52 -14.16 11.90
C THR A 142 -6.46 -15.16 11.51
N LYS A 143 -6.56 -15.76 10.32
CA LYS A 143 -5.56 -16.69 9.79
C LYS A 143 -4.22 -15.99 9.57
N LYS A 144 -4.21 -14.79 8.96
CA LYS A 144 -3.00 -13.99 8.72
C LYS A 144 -2.32 -13.63 10.04
N PHE A 145 -3.07 -13.12 11.02
CA PHE A 145 -2.55 -12.78 12.34
C PHE A 145 -1.98 -14.00 13.07
N ASN A 146 -2.71 -15.10 13.14
CA ASN A 146 -2.24 -16.31 13.83
C ASN A 146 -0.98 -16.89 13.20
N TYR A 147 -0.85 -16.81 11.87
CA TYR A 147 0.38 -17.18 11.19
C TYR A 147 1.55 -16.34 11.69
N TYR A 148 1.45 -15.00 11.60
CA TYR A 148 2.54 -14.12 12.02
C TYR A 148 2.83 -14.18 13.52
N LEU A 149 1.82 -14.32 14.37
CA LEU A 149 2.01 -14.49 15.81
C LEU A 149 2.77 -15.79 16.11
N ASN A 150 2.47 -16.88 15.38
CA ASN A 150 3.19 -18.14 15.55
C ASN A 150 4.63 -18.05 15.05
N GLU A 151 4.89 -17.40 13.91
CA GLU A 151 6.25 -17.17 13.43
C GLU A 151 7.05 -16.29 14.40
N TYR A 152 6.44 -15.21 14.91
CA TYR A 152 7.02 -14.34 15.92
C TYR A 152 7.43 -15.12 17.19
N LYS A 153 6.56 -16.01 17.69
CA LYS A 153 6.81 -16.84 18.88
C LYS A 153 7.95 -17.87 18.72
N LYS A 154 8.42 -18.14 17.50
CA LYS A 154 9.58 -19.01 17.27
C LYS A 154 10.91 -18.30 17.52
N ASP A 155 10.88 -16.97 17.51
CA ASP A 155 12.05 -16.13 17.76
C ASP A 155 12.17 -15.82 19.26
N ASN A 156 13.37 -15.44 19.71
CA ASN A 156 13.63 -15.03 21.10
C ASN A 156 13.39 -13.53 21.32
N PHE A 157 13.15 -12.76 20.26
CA PHE A 157 12.82 -11.35 20.36
C PHE A 157 11.45 -11.15 21.01
N GLN A 158 11.39 -10.25 22.00
CA GLN A 158 10.17 -9.91 22.68
C GLN A 158 9.92 -8.40 22.64
N ILE A 159 8.74 -8.01 22.18
CA ILE A 159 8.31 -6.62 22.19
C ILE A 159 7.94 -6.15 23.60
N THR A 160 8.28 -4.91 23.91
CA THR A 160 7.95 -4.29 25.20
C THR A 160 6.44 -4.27 25.45
N LYS A 161 6.01 -4.76 26.61
CA LYS A 161 4.59 -4.86 27.03
C LYS A 161 3.70 -5.64 26.04
N GLU A 162 4.24 -6.67 25.40
CA GLU A 162 3.54 -7.57 24.48
C GLU A 162 2.13 -7.98 24.94
N HIS A 163 1.98 -8.37 26.21
CA HIS A 163 0.69 -8.79 26.78
C HIS A 163 -0.43 -7.75 26.55
N LYS A 164 -0.14 -6.45 26.67
CA LYS A 164 -1.15 -5.41 26.42
C LYS A 164 -1.64 -5.40 24.96
N ILE A 165 -0.72 -5.66 24.02
CA ILE A 165 -1.01 -5.70 22.59
C ILE A 165 -1.90 -6.91 22.30
N LEU A 166 -1.51 -8.08 22.82
CA LEU A 166 -2.27 -9.32 22.64
C LEU A 166 -3.65 -9.23 23.28
N ASP A 167 -3.74 -8.76 24.53
CA ASP A 167 -5.01 -8.57 25.23
C ASP A 167 -5.94 -7.63 24.45
N PHE A 168 -5.41 -6.53 23.90
CA PHE A 168 -6.19 -5.61 23.08
C PHE A 168 -6.71 -6.29 21.81
N ILE A 169 -5.87 -7.05 21.10
CA ILE A 169 -6.28 -7.75 19.88
C ILE A 169 -7.35 -8.81 20.19
N GLU A 170 -7.13 -9.65 21.20
CA GLU A 170 -8.06 -10.71 21.60
C GLU A 170 -9.45 -10.16 21.97
N ASN A 171 -9.49 -9.04 22.70
CA ASN A 171 -10.74 -8.41 23.09
C ASN A 171 -11.50 -7.76 21.92
N ASN A 172 -10.84 -7.50 20.79
CA ASN A 172 -11.41 -6.73 19.68
C ASN A 172 -11.57 -7.53 18.37
N PHE A 173 -11.09 -8.77 18.30
CA PHE A 173 -11.20 -9.63 17.11
C PHE A 173 -12.61 -9.72 16.51
N HIS A 174 -13.62 -9.74 17.38
CA HIS A 174 -15.04 -9.81 16.99
C HIS A 174 -15.48 -8.65 16.09
N LEU A 175 -14.77 -7.52 16.11
CA LEU A 175 -15.06 -6.35 15.27
C LEU A 175 -14.77 -6.59 13.79
N LEU A 176 -13.98 -7.60 13.44
CA LEU A 176 -13.70 -7.98 12.05
C LEU A 176 -14.89 -8.66 11.37
N LYS A 177 -15.96 -8.97 12.11
CA LYS A 177 -17.20 -9.54 11.58
C LYS A 177 -17.99 -8.51 10.78
N HIS A 178 -18.61 -8.99 9.70
CA HIS A 178 -19.56 -8.23 8.88
C HIS A 178 -19.02 -6.88 8.36
N ARG A 179 -17.70 -6.79 8.16
CA ARG A 179 -17.09 -5.61 7.56
C ARG A 179 -17.46 -5.49 6.08
N PRO A 180 -17.60 -4.27 5.54
CA PRO A 180 -17.77 -4.08 4.11
C PRO A 180 -16.53 -4.59 3.37
N LEU A 181 -16.72 -5.08 2.15
CA LEU A 181 -15.65 -5.60 1.30
C LEU A 181 -15.45 -4.68 0.09
N THR A 182 -14.37 -3.92 0.10
CA THR A 182 -13.96 -3.05 -1.00
C THR A 182 -12.62 -3.52 -1.56
N LEU A 183 -12.21 -3.01 -2.72
CA LEU A 183 -10.81 -3.04 -3.10
C LEU A 183 -9.99 -2.31 -2.03
N LEU A 184 -8.89 -2.92 -1.61
CA LEU A 184 -7.85 -2.32 -0.77
C LEU A 184 -6.59 -2.13 -1.62
N HIS A 185 -5.89 -1.02 -1.41
CA HIS A 185 -4.54 -0.89 -1.94
C HIS A 185 -3.56 -1.77 -1.16
N ASP A 186 -3.80 -1.97 0.14
CA ASP A 186 -3.01 -2.72 1.13
C ASP A 186 -1.61 -2.16 1.42
N ASP A 187 -1.17 -1.15 0.66
CA ASP A 187 0.17 -0.54 0.72
C ASP A 187 0.13 0.97 0.46
N PHE A 188 -0.92 1.63 0.97
CA PHE A 188 -1.20 3.05 0.74
C PHE A 188 -0.37 3.95 1.68
N HIS A 189 0.90 4.19 1.34
CA HIS A 189 1.80 5.06 2.09
C HIS A 189 2.49 6.11 1.19
N LEU A 190 3.19 7.07 1.81
CA LEU A 190 3.86 8.18 1.12
C LEU A 190 4.89 7.76 0.06
N GLY A 191 5.38 6.52 0.10
CA GLY A 191 6.27 5.96 -0.92
C GLY A 191 5.57 5.62 -2.24
N HIS A 192 4.26 5.38 -2.20
CA HIS A 192 3.42 5.05 -3.35
C HIS A 192 2.56 6.21 -3.84
N ILE A 193 2.61 7.36 -3.16
CA ILE A 193 1.98 8.60 -3.61
C ILE A 193 3.00 9.38 -4.42
N ILE A 194 2.68 9.67 -5.68
CA ILE A 194 3.52 10.46 -6.57
C ILE A 194 3.07 11.90 -6.54
N THR A 195 4.04 12.81 -6.47
CA THR A 195 3.83 14.25 -6.46
C THR A 195 4.55 14.92 -7.63
N LEU A 196 3.90 15.91 -8.23
CA LEU A 196 4.48 16.76 -9.27
C LEU A 196 4.37 18.21 -8.82
N ASN A 197 5.50 18.91 -8.73
CA ASN A 197 5.56 20.28 -8.18
C ASN A 197 4.90 20.38 -6.79
N SER A 198 5.18 19.41 -5.92
CA SER A 198 4.63 19.30 -4.56
C SER A 198 3.11 19.10 -4.47
N VAL A 199 2.44 18.82 -5.59
CA VAL A 199 1.00 18.52 -5.64
C VAL A 199 0.81 17.03 -5.89
N PHE A 200 -0.22 16.43 -5.27
CA PHE A 200 -0.64 15.05 -5.55
C PHE A 200 -0.82 14.84 -7.06
N ASN A 201 -0.17 13.81 -7.61
CA ASN A 201 -0.23 13.49 -9.04
C ASN A 201 -0.59 12.02 -9.33
N GLY A 202 -0.75 11.20 -8.29
CA GLY A 202 -1.30 9.85 -8.42
C GLY A 202 -0.81 8.90 -7.35
N VAL A 203 -1.36 7.68 -7.40
CA VAL A 203 -0.95 6.56 -6.56
C VAL A 203 -0.54 5.39 -7.45
N ILE A 204 0.56 4.74 -7.09
CA ILE A 204 1.17 3.66 -7.85
C ILE A 204 1.26 2.38 -7.03
N ASP A 205 1.66 1.30 -7.69
CA ASP A 205 1.98 0.00 -7.10
C ASP A 205 0.82 -0.75 -6.42
N PHE A 206 -0.19 -1.09 -7.21
CA PHE A 206 -1.30 -1.95 -6.80
C PHE A 206 -0.91 -3.44 -6.70
N ASN A 207 0.38 -3.80 -6.66
CA ASN A 207 0.79 -5.21 -6.67
C ASN A 207 0.34 -6.00 -5.43
N GLY A 208 0.09 -5.26 -4.34
CA GLY A 208 -0.31 -5.74 -3.03
C GLY A 208 -1.81 -5.76 -2.81
N TYR A 209 -2.62 -5.40 -3.82
CA TYR A 209 -4.07 -5.26 -3.68
C TYR A 209 -4.72 -6.44 -2.92
N ASP A 210 -5.74 -6.13 -2.14
CA ASP A 210 -6.59 -7.12 -1.47
C ASP A 210 -8.06 -6.68 -1.48
N PHE A 211 -8.93 -7.47 -0.86
CA PHE A 211 -10.35 -7.16 -0.70
C PHE A 211 -10.80 -7.37 0.72
N GLY A 212 -11.31 -6.31 1.34
CA GLY A 212 -11.56 -6.33 2.77
C GLY A 212 -12.17 -5.06 3.31
N ASP A 213 -12.04 -4.92 4.62
CA ASP A 213 -12.48 -3.73 5.34
C ASP A 213 -11.68 -2.51 4.86
N PRO A 214 -12.33 -1.46 4.34
CA PRO A 214 -11.65 -0.25 3.87
C PRO A 214 -10.84 0.45 4.97
N TYR A 215 -11.13 0.18 6.25
CA TYR A 215 -10.35 0.74 7.34
C TYR A 215 -8.97 0.07 7.50
N HIS A 216 -8.76 -1.10 6.89
CA HIS A 216 -7.48 -1.80 6.92
C HIS A 216 -6.37 -0.93 6.33
N ASP A 217 -6.58 -0.28 5.18
CA ASP A 217 -5.54 0.54 4.51
C ASP A 217 -4.96 1.66 5.40
N PHE A 218 -5.63 2.04 6.49
CA PHE A 218 -5.15 3.03 7.44
C PHE A 218 -4.05 2.49 8.38
N TYR A 219 -3.77 1.18 8.45
CA TYR A 219 -2.60 0.71 9.21
C TYR A 219 -1.28 1.26 8.61
N ASN A 220 -1.25 1.55 7.32
CA ASN A 220 -0.10 2.19 6.68
C ASN A 220 0.12 3.63 7.18
N LEU A 221 -0.95 4.33 7.60
CA LEU A 221 -0.83 5.63 8.24
C LEU A 221 -0.11 5.53 9.59
N SER A 222 -0.48 4.56 10.44
CA SER A 222 0.17 4.37 11.75
C SER A 222 1.61 3.89 11.58
N LEU A 223 1.84 2.94 10.66
CA LEU A 223 3.13 2.29 10.50
C LEU A 223 4.16 3.16 9.76
N PHE A 224 3.77 3.87 8.71
CA PHE A 224 4.73 4.58 7.84
C PHE A 224 4.60 6.09 7.86
N ASN A 225 3.40 6.62 7.66
CA ASN A 225 3.23 8.04 7.35
C ASN A 225 3.32 8.93 8.60
N ARG A 226 2.79 8.44 9.73
CA ARG A 226 2.67 9.20 10.97
C ARG A 226 4.00 9.70 11.52
N ARG A 227 5.08 8.93 11.42
CA ARG A 227 6.41 9.40 11.86
C ARG A 227 6.94 10.58 11.04
N LEU A 228 6.49 10.72 9.80
CA LEU A 228 6.97 11.74 8.86
C LEU A 228 6.12 13.01 8.90
N SER A 229 4.79 12.87 8.99
CA SER A 229 3.89 14.02 8.92
C SER A 229 2.54 13.76 9.60
N ILE A 230 2.35 14.36 10.76
CA ILE A 230 1.03 14.44 11.42
C ILE A 230 0.03 15.24 10.57
N PRO A 231 0.36 16.42 9.99
CA PRO A 231 -0.58 17.18 9.18
C PRO A 231 -1.12 16.40 7.97
N TYR A 232 -0.27 15.65 7.27
CA TYR A 232 -0.69 14.76 6.18
C TYR A 232 -1.67 13.70 6.68
N CYS A 233 -1.35 13.01 7.78
CA CYS A 233 -2.22 11.97 8.35
C CYS A 233 -3.60 12.52 8.74
N ILE A 234 -3.64 13.71 9.36
CA ILE A 234 -4.90 14.40 9.69
C ILE A 234 -5.68 14.71 8.40
N GLY A 235 -5.01 15.23 7.37
CA GLY A 235 -5.64 15.53 6.08
C GLY A 235 -6.24 14.29 5.42
N GLN A 236 -5.47 13.20 5.35
CA GLN A 236 -5.92 11.95 4.76
C GLN A 236 -7.18 11.42 5.43
N ILE A 237 -7.20 11.38 6.77
CA ILE A 237 -8.37 10.92 7.53
C ILE A 237 -9.56 11.86 7.34
N LYS A 238 -9.38 13.17 7.56
CA LYS A 238 -10.48 14.14 7.49
C LYS A 238 -11.18 14.12 6.13
N ASN A 239 -10.43 14.09 5.03
CA ASN A 239 -11.07 14.14 3.71
C ASN A 239 -11.64 12.79 3.26
N TYR A 240 -11.06 11.67 3.71
CA TYR A 240 -11.64 10.35 3.45
C TYR A 240 -13.05 10.23 4.05
N PHE A 241 -13.22 10.63 5.32
CA PHE A 241 -14.52 10.54 6.01
C PHE A 241 -15.46 11.70 5.69
N SER A 242 -14.95 12.84 5.20
CA SER A 242 -15.69 14.11 4.99
C SER A 242 -16.29 14.74 6.27
N ASN A 243 -16.42 13.97 7.35
CA ASN A 243 -16.79 14.37 8.71
C ASN A 243 -15.81 13.71 9.69
N GLU A 244 -15.94 14.00 10.99
CA GLU A 244 -15.13 13.28 11.98
C GLU A 244 -15.42 11.78 11.98
N PRO A 245 -14.38 10.92 12.00
CA PRO A 245 -14.56 9.48 12.12
C PRO A 245 -15.19 9.12 13.46
N ASP A 246 -16.01 8.08 13.46
CA ASP A 246 -16.64 7.54 14.67
C ASP A 246 -15.67 6.68 15.49
N ASP A 247 -16.10 6.29 16.69
CA ASP A 247 -15.31 5.44 17.58
C ASP A 247 -15.05 4.05 16.98
N THR A 248 -15.94 3.57 16.10
CA THR A 248 -15.77 2.32 15.36
C THR A 248 -14.53 2.36 14.48
N PHE A 249 -14.33 3.45 13.73
CA PHE A 249 -13.12 3.66 12.94
C PHE A 249 -11.87 3.65 13.83
N TRP A 250 -11.86 4.43 14.91
CA TRP A 250 -10.67 4.52 15.77
C TRP A 250 -10.32 3.18 16.41
N ARG A 251 -11.32 2.42 16.85
CA ARG A 251 -11.10 1.08 17.39
C ARG A 251 -10.52 0.13 16.35
N LEU A 252 -11.04 0.13 15.12
CA LEU A 252 -10.53 -0.72 14.03
C LEU A 252 -9.15 -0.28 13.55
N TYR A 253 -8.89 1.03 13.48
CA TYR A 253 -7.58 1.60 13.19
C TYR A 253 -6.53 1.09 14.19
N ALA A 254 -6.83 1.17 15.48
CA ALA A 254 -5.97 0.65 16.53
C ALA A 254 -5.80 -0.88 16.43
N LEU A 255 -6.88 -1.63 16.14
CA LEU A 255 -6.83 -3.08 15.97
C LEU A 255 -5.92 -3.49 14.80
N TYR A 256 -6.10 -2.89 13.62
CA TYR A 256 -5.26 -3.18 12.46
C TYR A 256 -3.80 -2.77 12.68
N ALA A 257 -3.55 -1.66 13.37
CA ALA A 257 -2.19 -1.27 13.77
C ALA A 257 -1.57 -2.31 14.72
N ALA A 258 -2.30 -2.75 15.75
CA ALA A 258 -1.84 -3.76 16.70
C ALA A 258 -1.52 -5.10 16.02
N MET A 259 -2.41 -5.58 15.14
CA MET A 259 -2.22 -6.83 14.41
C MET A 259 -0.99 -6.78 13.49
N ASN A 260 -0.73 -5.64 12.86
CA ASN A 260 0.39 -5.48 11.93
C ASN A 260 1.76 -5.33 12.60
N ILE A 261 1.83 -5.16 13.94
CA ILE A 261 3.11 -5.17 14.67
C ILE A 261 3.85 -6.50 14.45
N PHE A 262 3.15 -7.62 14.63
CA PHE A 262 3.76 -8.95 14.52
C PHE A 262 4.17 -9.29 13.08
N SER A 263 3.32 -8.96 12.10
CA SER A 263 3.66 -9.14 10.69
C SER A 263 4.88 -8.31 10.28
N THR A 264 4.98 -7.07 10.76
CA THR A 264 6.12 -6.18 10.50
C THR A 264 7.42 -6.77 11.06
N ILE A 265 7.41 -7.27 12.30
CA ILE A 265 8.61 -7.88 12.92
C ILE A 265 9.07 -9.10 12.13
N VAL A 266 8.16 -10.04 11.86
CA VAL A 266 8.48 -11.29 11.15
C VAL A 266 8.97 -10.99 9.73
N TRP A 267 8.22 -10.17 9.00
CA TRP A 267 8.55 -9.86 7.60
C TRP A 267 9.91 -9.15 7.50
N THR A 268 10.17 -8.17 8.37
CA THR A 268 11.43 -7.40 8.30
C THR A 268 12.62 -8.30 8.61
N LYS A 269 12.52 -9.19 9.60
CA LYS A 269 13.60 -10.16 9.86
C LYS A 269 13.87 -11.12 8.70
N GLU A 270 12.82 -11.58 8.03
CA GLU A 270 12.94 -12.57 6.96
C GLU A 270 13.42 -11.95 5.63
N TYR A 271 12.97 -10.73 5.31
CA TYR A 271 13.13 -10.16 3.98
C TYR A 271 13.97 -8.87 3.94
N ASP A 272 14.17 -8.18 5.06
CA ASP A 272 14.89 -6.90 5.11
C ASP A 272 15.57 -6.65 6.47
N GLU A 273 16.38 -7.62 6.92
CA GLU A 273 16.98 -7.62 8.27
C GLU A 273 17.75 -6.33 8.59
N GLN A 274 18.38 -5.73 7.59
CA GLN A 274 19.10 -4.45 7.70
C GLN A 274 18.20 -3.28 8.15
N SER A 275 16.89 -3.35 7.90
CA SER A 275 15.88 -2.35 8.28
C SER A 275 15.15 -2.71 9.57
N PHE A 276 15.61 -3.73 10.31
CA PHE A 276 14.92 -4.20 11.51
C PHE A 276 14.81 -3.13 12.60
N ASP A 277 15.88 -2.36 12.85
CA ASP A 277 15.85 -1.27 13.82
C ASP A 277 14.88 -0.15 13.41
N ASP A 278 14.80 0.18 12.12
CA ASP A 278 13.81 1.13 11.58
C ASP A 278 12.36 0.62 11.78
N ALA A 279 12.14 -0.69 11.58
CA ALA A 279 10.85 -1.30 11.84
C ALA A 279 10.46 -1.25 13.33
N LEU A 280 11.41 -1.46 14.24
CA LEU A 280 11.16 -1.33 15.68
C LEU A 280 10.84 0.11 16.09
N GLU A 281 11.51 1.10 15.51
CA GLU A 281 11.19 2.51 15.74
C GLU A 281 9.76 2.85 15.28
N ARG A 282 9.37 2.38 14.08
CA ARG A 282 7.99 2.54 13.58
C ARG A 282 6.96 1.91 14.51
N ILE A 283 7.24 0.72 15.03
CA ILE A 283 6.37 0.04 15.99
C ILE A 283 6.28 0.83 17.31
N ASP A 284 7.38 1.38 17.81
CA ASP A 284 7.39 2.18 19.03
C ASP A 284 6.51 3.44 18.90
N PHE A 285 6.51 4.10 17.73
CA PHE A 285 5.55 5.18 17.44
C PHE A 285 4.09 4.73 17.58
N ILE A 286 3.72 3.58 17.03
CA ILE A 286 2.36 3.02 17.17
C ILE A 286 2.01 2.82 18.64
N LEU A 287 2.92 2.22 19.42
CA LEU A 287 2.70 1.96 20.84
C LEU A 287 2.54 3.25 21.64
N GLN A 288 3.37 4.25 21.39
CA GLN A 288 3.27 5.55 22.06
C GLN A 288 1.99 6.30 21.67
N ASP A 289 1.64 6.29 20.39
CA ASP A 289 0.48 6.99 19.86
C ASP A 289 -0.83 6.49 20.48
N HIS A 290 -0.90 5.23 20.91
CA HIS A 290 -2.07 4.63 21.55
C HIS A 290 -1.92 4.40 23.06
N ASP A 291 -0.83 4.87 23.69
CA ASP A 291 -0.42 4.52 25.06
C ASP A 291 -0.56 3.01 25.34
N TYR A 292 0.15 2.21 24.54
CA TYR A 292 0.10 0.75 24.55
C TYR A 292 -1.35 0.21 24.49
N PHE A 293 -2.14 0.78 23.57
CA PHE A 293 -3.54 0.44 23.32
C PHE A 293 -4.49 0.69 24.50
N ASN A 294 -4.14 1.64 25.39
CA ASN A 294 -5.10 2.21 26.34
C ASN A 294 -6.09 3.17 25.67
N PHE A 295 -5.73 3.76 24.52
CA PHE A 295 -6.59 4.66 23.75
C PHE A 295 -6.79 4.16 22.31
N ASP A 296 -8.05 4.12 21.87
CA ASP A 296 -8.40 3.77 20.49
C ASP A 296 -8.01 4.87 19.51
N LYS A 297 -8.34 6.11 19.86
CA LYS A 297 -7.98 7.30 19.10
C LYS A 297 -6.55 7.69 19.48
N PRO A 298 -5.63 7.83 18.52
CA PRO A 298 -4.24 8.09 18.84
C PRO A 298 -4.02 9.52 19.33
N LEU A 299 -3.07 9.70 20.24
CA LEU A 299 -2.79 10.96 20.96
C LEU A 299 -2.38 12.13 20.05
N TRP A 300 -1.86 11.84 18.86
CA TRP A 300 -1.49 12.84 17.87
C TRP A 300 -2.70 13.40 17.10
N TYR A 301 -3.81 12.68 17.04
CA TYR A 301 -5.00 13.14 16.34
C TYR A 301 -5.76 14.12 17.22
N LYS A 302 -5.37 15.39 17.13
CA LYS A 302 -6.08 16.51 17.75
C LYS A 302 -7.06 17.08 16.74
N THR A 303 -8.34 17.09 17.09
CA THR A 303 -9.34 17.85 16.36
C THR A 303 -8.97 19.33 16.42
N VAL A 304 -8.36 19.84 15.35
CA VAL A 304 -8.37 21.27 15.03
C VAL A 304 -9.77 21.63 14.56
#